data_AF-A0A7C6H8Z1-F1
#
_entry.id   AF-A0A7C6H8Z1-F1
#
_cell.length_a   1.000
_cell.length_b   1.000
_cell.length_c   1.000
_cell.angle_alpha   90.00
_cell.angle_beta   90.00
_cell.angle_gamma   90.00
#
_symmetry.space_group_name_H-M   'P 1'
#
loop_
_entity.id
_entity.type
_entity.pdbx_description
1 polymer ?
#
loop_
_entity_poly.entity_id
_entity_poly.type
_entity_poly.pdbx_seq_one_letter_code
_entity_poly.pdbx_strand_id
1 'polypeptide(L)' 'MKEKIYTIPVNDAYQSGCACPLCQLEADVEKSTLEYFLGASLMEPDTRIATNQSGFCHEHFKKM' A
#
# COMPACT_ATOMS: atom_id res chain seq x y z
N MET A 1 12.70 18.07 -11.63
CA MET A 1 12.53 16.71 -11.07
C MET A 1 12.18 16.90 -9.60
N LYS A 2 10.97 16.53 -9.16
CA LYS A 2 10.62 16.56 -7.73
C LYS A 2 11.37 15.42 -7.06
N GLU A 3 12.33 15.73 -6.20
CA GLU A 3 13.01 14.72 -5.39
C GLU A 3 11.96 13.93 -4.61
N LYS A 4 11.79 12.64 -4.94
CA LYS A 4 10.95 11.75 -4.14
C LYS A 4 11.70 11.52 -2.83
N ILE A 5 11.33 12.29 -1.82
CA ILE A 5 11.84 12.10 -0.46
C ILE A 5 11.14 10.87 0.10
N TYR A 6 11.74 9.69 -0.12
CA TYR A 6 11.24 8.40 0.38
C TYR A 6 11.13 8.35 1.92
N THR A 7 11.73 9.31 2.62
CA THR A 7 11.69 9.44 4.07
C THR A 7 10.48 10.21 4.60
N ILE A 8 9.65 10.83 3.74
CA ILE A 8 8.42 11.53 4.18
C ILE A 8 7.49 10.59 4.98
N PRO A 9 7.07 9.41 4.47
CA PRO A 9 6.18 8.53 5.23
C PRO A 9 6.80 8.03 6.53
N VAL A 10 8.13 7.87 6.57
CA VAL A 10 8.86 7.51 7.80
C VAL A 10 8.78 8.65 8.81
N ASN A 11 9.10 9.88 8.39
CA ASN A 11 9.02 11.04 9.28
C ASN A 11 7.59 11.28 9.78
N ASP A 12 6.58 11.11 8.92
CA ASP A 12 5.17 11.28 9.27
C ASP A 12 4.74 10.25 10.33
N ALA A 13 5.12 8.98 10.15
CA ALA A 13 4.84 7.94 11.12
C ALA A 13 5.47 8.23 12.49
N TYR A 14 6.72 8.71 12.53
CA TYR A 14 7.39 9.11 13.77
C TYR A 14 6.85 10.40 14.40
N GLN A 15 6.21 11.27 13.61
CA GLN A 15 5.59 12.52 14.07
C GLN A 15 4.11 12.34 14.46
N SER A 16 3.45 11.27 14.03
CA SER A 16 2.03 10.98 14.27
C SER A 16 1.64 10.80 15.75
N GLY A 17 2.61 10.69 16.66
CA GLY A 17 2.37 10.44 18.08
C GLY A 17 1.80 9.04 18.38
N CYS A 18 1.85 8.12 17.41
CA CYS A 18 1.41 6.74 17.59
C CYS A 18 2.33 5.95 18.54
N ALA A 19 1.80 4.87 19.14
CA ALA A 19 2.55 4.04 20.06
C ALA A 19 3.73 3.29 19.40
N CYS A 20 3.61 2.96 18.11
CA CYS A 20 4.68 2.35 17.32
C CYS A 20 4.67 2.87 15.87
N PRO A 21 5.68 3.67 15.45
CA PRO A 21 5.73 4.24 14.12
C PRO A 21 5.91 3.20 13.01
N LEU A 22 6.54 2.05 13.31
CA LEU A 22 6.68 0.97 12.33
C LEU A 22 5.35 0.30 12.03
N CYS A 23 4.51 0.07 13.05
CA CYS A 23 3.18 -0.48 12.85
C CYS A 23 2.28 0.48 12.05
N GLN A 24 2.37 1.78 12.32
CA GLN A 24 1.66 2.79 11.54
C GLN A 24 2.13 2.80 10.08
N LEU A 25 3.44 2.75 9.86
CA LEU A 25 4.02 2.73 8.52
C LEU A 25 3.62 1.47 7.73
N GLU A 26 3.61 0.30 8.39
CA GLU A 26 3.11 -0.94 7.79
C GLU A 26 1.64 -0.79 7.37
N ALA A 27 0.78 -0.28 8.25
CA ALA A 27 -0.63 -0.08 7.96
C ALA A 27 -0.88 0.90 6.79
N ASP A 28 -0.13 2.00 6.75
CA ASP A 28 -0.25 3.00 5.67
C ASP A 28 0.20 2.45 4.32
N VAL A 29 1.30 1.69 4.31
CA VAL A 29 1.80 1.02 3.09
C VAL A 29 0.82 -0.05 2.65
N GLU A 30 0.34 -0.90 3.56
CA GLU A 30 -0.63 -1.94 3.26
C GLU A 30 -1.90 -1.33 2.66
N LYS A 31 -2.45 -0.31 3.29
CA LYS A 31 -3.66 0.39 2.82
C LYS A 31 -3.46 0.99 1.43
N SER A 32 -2.39 1.76 1.23
CA SER A 32 -2.10 2.39 -0.07
C SER A 32 -1.89 1.36 -1.17
N THR A 33 -1.27 0.24 -0.84
CA THR A 33 -1.04 -0.89 -1.76
C THR A 33 -2.35 -1.57 -2.12
N LEU A 34 -3.21 -1.84 -1.13
CA LEU A 34 -4.54 -2.39 -1.36
C LEU A 34 -5.39 -1.46 -2.24
N GLU A 35 -5.44 -0.16 -1.94
CA GLU A 35 -6.16 0.82 -2.75
C GLU A 35 -5.65 0.87 -4.19
N TYR A 36 -4.33 0.74 -4.38
CA TYR A 36 -3.74 0.69 -5.71
C TYR A 36 -4.14 -0.58 -6.48
N PHE A 37 -3.92 -1.76 -5.89
CA PHE A 37 -4.13 -3.05 -6.58
C PHE A 37 -5.60 -3.48 -6.66
N LEU A 38 -6.48 -2.97 -5.78
CA LEU A 38 -7.92 -3.25 -5.80
C LEU A 38 -8.73 -2.12 -6.45
N GLY A 39 -8.13 -0.94 -6.61
CA GLY A 39 -8.77 0.22 -7.22
C GLY A 39 -8.60 0.26 -8.74
N ALA A 40 -8.32 1.46 -9.25
CA ALA A 40 -8.27 1.74 -10.69
C ALA A 40 -7.21 0.93 -11.45
N SER A 41 -6.16 0.42 -10.78
CA SER A 41 -5.09 -0.32 -11.45
C SER A 41 -5.57 -1.64 -12.05
N LEU A 42 -6.69 -2.24 -11.58
CA LEU A 42 -7.29 -3.41 -12.22
C LEU A 42 -7.87 -3.12 -13.61
N MET A 43 -8.05 -1.85 -13.96
CA MET A 43 -8.44 -1.45 -15.32
C MET A 43 -7.24 -1.49 -16.27
N GLU A 44 -6.01 -1.42 -15.76
CA GLU A 44 -4.79 -1.54 -16.57
C GLU A 44 -4.55 -3.01 -16.95
N PRO A 45 -4.31 -3.32 -18.24
CA PRO A 45 -4.20 -4.69 -18.71
C PRO A 45 -3.03 -5.45 -18.08
N ASP A 46 -1.86 -4.82 -17.90
CA ASP A 46 -0.69 -5.43 -17.26
C ASP A 46 -0.97 -5.85 -15.82
N THR A 47 -1.51 -4.93 -15.02
CA THR A 47 -1.87 -5.19 -13.62
C THR A 47 -2.95 -6.27 -13.52
N ARG A 48 -3.97 -6.22 -14.39
CA ARG A 48 -5.05 -7.21 -14.43
C ARG A 48 -4.55 -8.62 -14.76
N ILE A 49 -3.64 -8.75 -15.73
CA ILE A 49 -3.05 -10.04 -16.10
C ILE A 49 -2.23 -10.60 -14.93
N ALA A 50 -1.40 -9.77 -14.29
CA ALA A 50 -0.60 -10.18 -13.14
C ALA A 50 -1.48 -10.61 -11.96
N THR A 51 -2.48 -9.80 -11.60
CA THR A 51 -3.39 -10.10 -10.48
C THR A 51 -4.22 -11.36 -10.74
N ASN A 52 -4.68 -11.59 -11.96
CA ASN A 52 -5.40 -12.83 -12.29
C ASN A 52 -4.51 -14.08 -12.19
N GLN A 53 -3.19 -13.94 -12.40
CA GLN A 53 -2.24 -15.05 -12.26
C GLN A 53 -1.85 -15.32 -10.80
N SER A 54 -1.57 -14.27 -10.02
CA SER A 54 -1.11 -14.41 -8.63
C SER A 54 -2.26 -14.57 -7.63
N GLY A 55 -3.45 -14.04 -7.96
CA GLY A 55 -4.54 -13.87 -7.02
C GLY A 55 -4.19 -12.90 -5.88
N PHE A 56 -5.06 -12.86 -4.88
CA PHE A 56 -4.85 -12.11 -3.64
C PHE A 56 -4.62 -13.08 -2.48
N CYS A 57 -3.80 -12.68 -1.50
CA CYS A 57 -3.60 -13.50 -0.32
C CYS A 57 -4.90 -13.55 0.52
N HIS A 58 -5.08 -14.62 1.29
CA HIS A 58 -6.30 -14.83 2.09
C HIS A 58 -6.57 -13.70 3.09
N GLU A 59 -5.52 -13.16 3.71
CA GLU A 59 -5.67 -12.09 4.70
C GLU A 59 -6.11 -10.77 4.05
N HIS A 60 -5.49 -10.40 2.93
CA HIS A 60 -5.83 -9.18 2.20
C HIS A 60 -7.14 -9.29 1.44
N PHE A 61 -7.51 -10.49 0.99
CA PHE A 61 -8.82 -10.74 0.39
C PHE A 61 -9.96 -10.53 1.40
N LYS A 62 -9.74 -10.78 2.70
CA LYS A 62 -10.71 -10.47 3.76
C LYS A 62 -10.77 -8.98 4.13
N LYS A 63 -9.73 -8.22 3.79
CA LYS A 63 -9.67 -6.76 3.97
C LYS A 63 -10.26 -6.01 2.76
N MET A 64 -10.74 -6.75 1.75
CA MET A 64 -11.52 -6.28 0.60
C MET A 64 -12.97 -6.04 1.02
#